data_AF-A0A918U1G3-F1
#
_entry.id   AF-A0A918U1G3-F1
#
_cell.length_a   1.000
_cell.length_b   1.000
_cell.length_c   1.000
_cell.angle_alpha   90.00
_cell.angle_beta   90.00
_cell.angle_gamma   90.00
#
_symmetry.space_group_name_H-M   'P 1'
#
loop_
_entity.id
_entity.type
_entity.pdbx_description
1 polymer ?
#
loop_
_entity_poly.entity_id
_entity_poly.type
_entity_poly.pdbx_seq_one_letter_code
_entity_poly.pdbx_strand_id
1 'polypeptide(L)'
;MAPASSPTTPFPSDADLRRVSAQTAAELQAVCRQHGWALHIAAGEPVSGTGYVTFPPLRVEVAQQIVAGLRRLLTGRCAQCAEIKRRRAQAVREGDAHTAAAMADAMGRHQRAVH
;
A
#
# COMPACT_ATOMS: atom_id res chain seq x y z
N MET A 1 0.76 -11.22 -39.42
CA MET A 1 0.43 -11.15 -37.98
C MET A 1 1.56 -10.40 -37.29
N ALA A 2 1.32 -9.18 -36.80
CA ALA A 2 2.31 -8.41 -36.05
C ALA A 2 2.22 -8.76 -34.55
N PRO A 3 3.34 -8.98 -33.84
CA PRO A 3 3.29 -9.23 -32.40
C PRO A 3 2.91 -7.96 -31.65
N ALA A 4 1.91 -8.08 -30.78
CA ALA A 4 1.42 -7.02 -29.92
C ALA A 4 2.54 -6.49 -29.01
N SER A 5 2.82 -5.19 -29.12
CA SER A 5 3.69 -4.47 -28.19
C SER A 5 3.00 -4.40 -26.83
N SER A 6 3.53 -5.12 -25.85
CA SER A 6 3.13 -4.99 -24.45
C SER A 6 3.33 -3.53 -24.01
N PRO A 7 2.38 -2.92 -23.25
CA PRO A 7 2.59 -1.60 -22.70
C PRO A 7 3.73 -1.66 -21.67
N THR A 8 4.85 -1.04 -22.01
CA THR A 8 5.95 -0.76 -21.08
C THR A 8 5.42 0.14 -19.99
N THR A 9 5.05 -0.45 -18.85
CA THR A 9 4.83 0.32 -17.62
C THR A 9 6.13 1.08 -17.35
N PRO A 10 6.12 2.42 -17.22
CA PRO A 10 7.35 3.15 -16.95
C PRO A 10 7.90 2.66 -15.60
N PHE A 11 9.15 2.20 -15.62
CA PHE A 11 9.85 1.86 -14.38
C PHE A 11 9.84 3.09 -13.48
N PRO A 12 9.48 2.95 -12.19
CA PRO A 12 9.52 4.08 -11.27
C PRO A 12 10.93 4.64 -11.23
N SER A 13 11.05 5.97 -11.27
CA SER A 13 12.36 6.62 -11.21
C SER A 13 13.04 6.33 -9.87
N ASP A 14 14.37 6.41 -9.81
CA ASP A 14 15.11 6.24 -8.55
C ASP A 14 14.63 7.25 -7.47
N ALA A 15 14.23 8.44 -7.89
CA ALA A 15 13.61 9.44 -7.02
C ALA A 15 12.25 8.99 -6.46
N ASP A 16 11.41 8.36 -7.28
CA ASP A 16 10.12 7.81 -6.86
C ASP A 16 10.32 6.63 -5.90
N LEU A 17 11.30 5.76 -6.18
CA LEU A 17 11.64 4.64 -5.31
C LEU A 17 12.14 5.12 -3.95
N ARG A 18 13.01 6.13 -3.91
CA ARG A 18 13.47 6.74 -2.66
C ARG A 18 12.32 7.36 -1.87
N ARG A 19 11.41 8.07 -2.56
CA ARG A 19 10.24 8.69 -1.93
C ARG A 19 9.29 7.66 -1.34
N VAL A 20 8.96 6.61 -2.11
CA VAL A 20 8.10 5.51 -1.66
C VAL A 20 8.76 4.73 -0.52
N SER A 21 10.06 4.50 -0.58
CA SER A 21 10.81 3.83 0.48
C SER A 21 10.83 4.64 1.77
N ALA A 22 11.06 5.96 1.69
CA ALA A 22 11.02 6.86 2.85
C ALA A 22 9.63 6.95 3.47
N GLN A 23 8.58 7.03 2.64
CA GLN A 23 7.19 7.02 3.09
C GLN A 23 6.85 5.70 3.81
N THR A 24 7.22 4.57 3.22
CA THR A 24 6.98 3.23 3.78
C THR A 24 7.73 3.05 5.10
N ALA A 25 8.96 3.54 5.19
CA ALA A 25 9.76 3.54 6.43
C ALA A 25 9.08 4.34 7.55
N ALA A 26 8.57 5.54 7.26
CA ALA A 26 7.87 6.36 8.24
C ALA A 26 6.60 5.68 8.77
N GLU A 27 5.82 5.04 7.88
CA GLU A 27 4.62 4.29 8.25
C GLU A 27 4.96 3.08 9.14
N LEU A 28 6.00 2.32 8.77
CA LEU A 28 6.53 1.21 9.57
C LEU A 28 6.93 1.66 10.97
N GLN A 29 7.65 2.78 11.07
CA GLN A 29 8.09 3.32 12.35
C GLN A 29 6.91 3.78 13.22
N ALA A 30 5.89 4.39 12.61
CA ALA A 30 4.67 4.80 13.32
C ALA A 30 3.90 3.60 13.90
N VAL A 31 3.74 2.54 13.10
CA VAL A 31 3.06 1.30 13.53
C VAL A 31 3.84 0.62 14.66
N CYS A 32 5.15 0.46 14.51
CA CYS A 32 5.99 -0.12 15.57
C CYS A 32 5.89 0.70 16.86
N ARG A 33 5.91 2.04 16.78
CA ARG A 33 5.77 2.91 17.96
C ARG A 33 4.42 2.75 18.65
N GLN A 34 3.33 2.62 17.90
CA GLN A 34 1.98 2.36 18.45
C GLN A 34 1.91 1.04 19.23
N HIS A 35 2.72 0.05 18.84
CA HIS A 35 2.84 -1.24 19.54
C HIS A 35 3.94 -1.26 20.62
N GLY A 36 4.54 -0.11 20.95
CA GLY A 36 5.58 0.02 21.98
C GLY A 36 6.97 -0.47 21.54
N TRP A 37 7.20 -0.62 20.23
CA TRP A 37 8.46 -1.12 19.68
C TRP A 37 9.31 0.01 19.10
N ALA A 38 10.60 -0.02 19.43
CA ALA A 38 11.58 0.86 18.81
C ALA A 38 12.08 0.22 17.51
N LEU A 39 11.69 0.80 16.37
CA LEU A 39 12.19 0.41 15.05
C LEU A 39 13.27 1.40 14.60
N HIS A 40 14.48 0.89 14.35
CA HIS A 40 15.56 1.65 13.73
C HIS A 40 15.64 1.27 12.25
N ILE A 41 15.41 2.25 11.36
CA ILE A 41 15.46 2.05 9.92
C ILE A 41 16.71 2.74 9.41
N ALA A 42 17.63 1.97 8.80
CA ALA A 42 18.81 2.50 8.14
C ALA A 42 18.63 2.44 6.63
N ALA A 43 19.06 3.48 5.92
CA ALA A 43 19.16 3.43 4.47
C ALA A 43 20.30 2.48 4.08
N GLY A 44 19.96 1.38 3.41
CA GLY A 44 20.94 0.49 2.78
C GLY A 44 21.30 0.97 1.37
N GLU A 45 22.42 0.47 0.83
CA GLU A 45 22.72 0.66 -0.59
C GLU A 45 21.59 0.11 -1.46
N PRO A 46 21.24 0.75 -2.58
CA PRO A 46 20.16 0.30 -3.45
C PRO A 46 20.51 -1.04 -4.10
N VAL A 47 19.98 -2.13 -3.54
CA VAL A 47 20.13 -3.47 -4.11
C VAL A 47 18.96 -3.72 -5.06
N SER A 48 19.26 -3.71 -6.37
CA SER A 48 18.42 -4.23 -7.47
C SER A 48 16.91 -4.33 -7.19
N GLY A 49 16.25 -3.17 -7.13
CA GLY A 49 14.78 -3.07 -7.13
C GLY A 49 14.05 -3.69 -5.94
N THR A 50 14.75 -4.15 -4.91
CA THR A 50 14.14 -4.83 -3.74
C THR A 50 14.61 -4.14 -2.47
N GLY A 51 13.68 -3.46 -1.78
CA GLY A 51 13.97 -2.83 -0.49
C GLY A 51 14.01 -3.88 0.62
N TYR A 52 15.11 -3.94 1.37
CA TYR A 52 15.27 -4.81 2.53
C TYR A 52 15.18 -3.99 3.82
N VAL A 53 14.49 -4.52 4.83
CA VAL A 53 14.48 -3.96 6.19
C VAL A 53 15.18 -4.96 7.09
N THR A 54 16.30 -4.54 7.68
CA THR A 54 17.05 -5.36 8.64
C THR A 54 16.58 -5.04 10.05
N PHE A 55 16.22 -6.07 10.80
CA PHE A 55 15.89 -5.95 12.23
C PHE A 55 17.07 -6.50 13.06
N PRO A 56 17.32 -5.99 14.28
CA PRO A 56 18.19 -6.68 15.25
C PRO A 56 17.62 -8.09 15.53
N PRO A 57 18.38 -9.02 16.17
CA PRO A 57 17.93 -10.38 16.41
C PRO A 57 16.54 -10.42 17.06
N LEU A 58 15.53 -10.78 16.27
CA LEU A 58 14.16 -10.91 16.71
C LEU A 58 13.88 -12.35 17.12
N ARG A 59 13.04 -12.53 18.13
CA ARG A 59 12.39 -13.83 18.37
C ARG A 59 11.45 -14.13 17.19
N VAL A 60 11.38 -15.40 16.79
CA VAL A 60 10.62 -15.83 15.59
C VAL A 60 9.16 -15.38 15.65
N GLU A 61 8.55 -15.41 16.83
CA GLU A 61 7.16 -15.00 17.06
C GLU A 61 6.95 -13.50 16.76
N VAL A 62 7.92 -12.66 17.14
CA VAL A 62 7.87 -11.21 16.90
C VAL A 62 8.03 -10.90 15.42
N ALA A 63 8.94 -11.60 14.73
CA ALA A 63 9.10 -11.47 13.29
C ALA A 63 7.80 -11.88 12.55
N GLN A 64 7.14 -12.95 12.98
CA GLN A 64 5.86 -13.39 12.42
C GLN A 64 4.75 -12.36 12.65
N GLN A 65 4.69 -11.72 13.82
CA GLN A 65 3.73 -10.65 14.11
C GLN A 65 3.96 -9.41 13.23
N ILE A 66 5.22 -9.00 13.04
CA ILE A 66 5.58 -7.89 12.15
C ILE A 66 5.19 -8.21 10.71
N VAL A 67 5.51 -9.40 10.21
CA VAL A 67 5.12 -9.83 8.85
C VAL A 67 3.59 -9.89 8.71
N ALA A 68 2.87 -10.39 9.72
CA ALA A 68 1.42 -10.42 9.72
C ALA A 68 0.81 -9.00 9.73
N GLY A 69 1.35 -8.09 10.53
CA GLY A 69 0.96 -6.68 10.57
C GLY A 69 1.21 -5.96 9.25
N LEU A 70 2.39 -6.15 8.66
CA LEU A 70 2.73 -5.60 7.35
C LEU A 70 1.86 -6.18 6.23
N ARG A 71 1.61 -7.49 6.26
CA ARG A 71 0.64 -8.10 5.34
C ARG A 71 -0.73 -7.47 5.54
N ARG A 72 -1.23 -7.28 6.76
CA ARG A 72 -2.51 -6.60 6.99
C ARG A 72 -2.52 -5.14 6.53
N LEU A 73 -1.42 -4.41 6.59
CA LEU A 73 -1.35 -3.03 6.09
C LEU A 73 -1.30 -2.99 4.55
N LEU A 74 -0.48 -3.85 3.95
CA LEU A 74 -0.26 -3.89 2.50
C LEU A 74 -1.43 -4.59 1.75
N THR A 75 -1.99 -5.64 2.34
CA THR A 75 -3.18 -6.35 1.85
C THR A 75 -4.49 -5.82 2.43
N GLY A 76 -4.43 -4.92 3.42
CA GLY A 76 -5.57 -4.25 4.06
C GLY A 76 -6.34 -3.29 3.15
N ARG A 77 -6.12 -3.35 1.85
CA ARG A 77 -7.09 -2.84 0.89
C ARG A 77 -8.22 -3.85 0.87
N CYS A 78 -9.22 -3.63 1.73
CA CYS A 78 -10.47 -4.36 1.62
C CYS A 78 -10.89 -4.39 0.14
N ALA A 79 -11.07 -5.60 -0.41
CA ALA A 79 -11.32 -5.77 -1.84
C ALA A 79 -12.57 -4.99 -2.28
N GLN A 80 -13.57 -4.90 -1.40
CA GLN A 80 -14.76 -4.09 -1.62
C GLN A 80 -14.46 -2.57 -1.58
N CYS A 81 -13.64 -2.09 -0.63
CA CYS A 81 -13.15 -0.70 -0.66
C CYS A 81 -12.41 -0.38 -1.96
N ALA A 82 -11.54 -1.26 -2.44
CA ALA A 82 -10.80 -1.07 -3.69
C ALA A 82 -11.75 -1.02 -4.90
N GLU A 83 -12.76 -1.90 -4.94
CA GLU A 83 -13.75 -1.95 -6.00
C GLU A 83 -14.64 -0.70 -6.03
N ILE A 84 -15.15 -0.27 -4.88
CA ILE A 84 -15.97 0.95 -4.78
C ILE A 84 -15.17 2.17 -5.25
N LYS A 85 -13.88 2.26 -4.88
CA LYS A 85 -12.98 3.33 -5.37
C LYS A 85 -12.80 3.28 -6.90
N ARG A 86 -12.58 2.10 -7.48
CA ARG A 86 -12.43 1.94 -8.94
C ARG A 86 -13.70 2.38 -9.68
N ARG A 87 -14.87 1.90 -9.24
CA ARG A 87 -16.16 2.27 -9.84
C ARG A 87 -16.46 3.75 -9.72
N ARG A 88 -16.18 4.35 -8.56
CA ARG A 88 -16.31 5.80 -8.38
C ARG A 88 -15.40 6.57 -9.34
N ALA A 89 -14.13 6.17 -9.46
CA ALA A 89 -13.19 6.82 -10.36
C ALA A 89 -13.60 6.69 -11.83
N GLN A 90 -14.20 5.56 -12.22
CA GLN A 90 -14.77 5.38 -13.55
C GLN A 90 -15.96 6.31 -13.80
N ALA A 91 -16.94 6.37 -12.88
CA ALA A 91 -18.08 7.27 -13.00
C ALA A 91 -17.67 8.75 -13.10
N VAL A 92 -16.65 9.17 -12.34
CA VAL A 92 -16.10 10.53 -12.44
C VAL A 92 -15.49 10.79 -13.82
N ARG A 93 -14.77 9.83 -14.40
CA ARG A 93 -14.19 9.98 -15.75
C ARG A 93 -15.26 10.02 -16.85
N GLU A 94 -16.35 9.30 -16.66
CA GLU A 94 -17.49 9.25 -17.58
C GLU A 94 -18.46 10.43 -17.42
N GLY A 95 -18.24 11.29 -16.41
CA GLY A 95 -19.11 12.44 -16.13
C GLY A 95 -20.43 12.07 -15.43
N ASP A 96 -20.57 10.83 -14.97
CA ASP A 96 -21.75 10.37 -14.22
C ASP A 96 -21.64 10.76 -12.74
N ALA A 97 -22.09 11.97 -12.45
CA ALA A 97 -22.11 12.52 -11.09
C ALA A 97 -23.01 11.72 -10.13
N HIS A 98 -24.10 11.12 -10.64
CA HIS A 98 -25.03 10.37 -9.81
C HIS A 98 -24.39 9.06 -9.33
N THR A 99 -23.78 8.30 -10.23
CA THR A 99 -23.07 7.06 -9.89
C THR A 99 -21.84 7.36 -9.01
N ALA A 100 -21.11 8.44 -9.28
CA ALA A 100 -19.99 8.85 -8.43
C ALA A 100 -20.40 9.16 -6.98
N ALA A 101 -21.54 9.83 -6.78
CA ALA A 101 -22.09 10.10 -5.45
C ALA A 101 -22.58 8.80 -4.76
N ALA A 102 -23.31 7.95 -5.49
CA ALA A 102 -23.78 6.67 -4.96
C ALA A 102 -22.63 5.76 -4.50
N MET A 103 -21.50 5.76 -5.23
CA MET A 103 -20.30 5.02 -4.83
C MET A 103 -19.58 5.65 -3.62
N ALA A 104 -19.63 6.98 -3.46
CA ALA A 104 -19.13 7.65 -2.26
C ALA A 104 -19.94 7.26 -1.01
N ASP A 105 -21.27 7.18 -1.13
CA ASP A 105 -22.13 6.73 -0.04
C ASP A 105 -21.91 5.24 0.28
N ALA A 106 -21.72 4.41 -0.75
CA ALA A 106 -21.39 3.00 -0.59
C ALA A 106 -20.07 2.81 0.17
N MET A 107 -19.06 3.65 -0.10
CA MET A 107 -17.81 3.67 0.67
C MET A 107 -18.08 3.96 2.15
N GLY A 108 -18.84 5.01 2.44
CA GLY A 108 -19.15 5.40 3.82
C GLY A 108 -19.92 4.32 4.59
N ARG A 109 -20.88 3.64 3.94
CA ARG A 109 -21.60 2.52 4.55
C ARG A 109 -20.69 1.32 4.81
N HIS A 110 -19.86 0.95 3.84
CA HIS A 110 -18.96 -0.19 3.97
C HIS A 110 -17.89 0.06 5.05
N GLN A 111 -17.32 1.26 5.11
CA GLN A 111 -16.37 1.64 6.16
C GLN A 111 -16.99 1.45 7.54
N ARG A 112 -18.18 2.01 7.81
CA ARG A 112 -18.84 1.85 9.13
C ARG A 112 -19.22 0.41 9.48
N ALA A 113 -19.41 -0.46 8.49
CA ALA A 113 -19.84 -1.84 8.72
C ALA A 113 -18.66 -2.81 8.93
N VAL A 114 -17.47 -2.50 8.39
CA VAL A 114 -16.36 -3.45 8.28
C VAL A 114 -15.07 -2.96 8.95
N HIS A 115 -14.94 -1.65 9.20
CA HIS A 115 -13.72 -1.01 9.71
C HIS A 115 -14.02 -0.07 10.88
#